data_AF-A0A6F8V9T2-F1
#
_entry.id   AF-A0A6F8V9T2-F1
#
_cell.length_a   1.000
_cell.length_b   1.000
_cell.length_c   1.000
_cell.angle_alpha   90.00
_cell.angle_beta   90.00
_cell.angle_gamma   90.00
#
_symmetry.space_group_name_H-M   'P 1'
#
loop_
_entity.id
_entity.type
_entity.pdbx_description
1 polymer ?
#
loop_
_entity_poly.entity_id
_entity_poly.type
_entity_poly.pdbx_seq_one_letter_code
_entity_poly.pdbx_strand_id
1 'polypeptide(L)'
;MKLIYYPGCTLKNQARNFDVSTVSSMAELDVEVEELARWNCCGTVHALASDDVMHRMAPVTNLIRVKEANASEFMTSCAMCYNTLKRANIDVKKRADALETINQFLYLEETKYAGDVDVLHLLEYLRDRVGFDKLAEKVKKPLTGLRVACYYGCLLVRPKEVAFDDAENPVVMENLISALGGTPVPFPQKTECCGAHHTVGNPEIVAERTDKIMGSAHEQAADLVVVSCPLCAFNLDFRQDDARRLNPDFHHLPVLYFTQLMALAFGCDDASLRFDLHHIDPLPALAARGLA
;
A
#
# COMPACT_ATOMS: atom_id res chain seq x y z
N MET A 1 -8.62 11.30 -16.85
CA MET A 1 -8.19 12.24 -15.79
C MET A 1 -6.71 12.00 -15.52
N LYS A 2 -5.90 13.03 -15.27
CA LYS A 2 -4.46 12.87 -15.00
C LYS A 2 -4.18 12.98 -13.51
N LEU A 3 -3.47 12.01 -12.92
CA LEU A 3 -3.14 11.96 -11.50
C LEU A 3 -1.63 11.79 -11.32
N ILE A 4 -1.00 12.68 -10.56
CA ILE A 4 0.43 12.54 -10.23
C ILE A 4 0.64 11.33 -9.32
N TYR A 5 1.65 10.53 -9.65
CA TYR A 5 1.96 9.27 -9.00
C TYR A 5 3.38 9.26 -8.42
N TYR A 6 3.48 8.86 -7.16
CA TYR A 6 4.73 8.57 -6.48
C TYR A 6 4.80 7.06 -6.17
N PRO A 7 5.58 6.28 -6.93
CA PRO A 7 5.72 4.84 -6.69
C PRO A 7 6.56 4.53 -5.46
N GLY A 8 7.53 5.39 -5.14
CA GLY A 8 8.50 5.14 -4.08
C GLY A 8 9.52 4.05 -4.45
N CYS A 9 10.47 3.81 -3.56
CA CYS A 9 11.67 3.02 -3.87
C CYS A 9 11.41 1.52 -4.09
N THR A 10 10.52 0.91 -3.30
CA THR A 10 10.32 -0.55 -3.35
C THR A 10 9.53 -0.97 -4.58
N LEU A 11 8.52 -0.20 -4.99
CA LEU A 11 7.67 -0.52 -6.14
C LEU A 11 8.47 -0.55 -7.45
N LYS A 12 9.46 0.34 -7.61
CA LYS A 12 10.35 0.33 -8.78
C LYS A 12 11.36 -0.82 -8.82
N ASN A 13 11.64 -1.43 -7.67
CA ASN A 13 12.71 -2.40 -7.55
C ASN A 13 12.18 -3.81 -7.27
N GLN A 14 11.71 -4.07 -6.06
CA GLN A 14 11.33 -5.42 -5.61
C GLN A 14 9.83 -5.71 -5.77
N ALA A 15 8.97 -4.70 -5.66
CA ALA A 15 7.52 -4.83 -5.75
C ALA A 15 6.98 -4.33 -7.09
N ARG A 16 7.63 -4.72 -8.21
CA ARG A 16 7.23 -4.28 -9.57
C ARG A 16 5.83 -4.74 -9.95
N ASN A 17 5.41 -5.90 -9.46
CA ASN A 17 4.03 -6.38 -9.58
C ASN A 17 3.02 -5.41 -8.96
N PHE A 18 3.40 -4.66 -7.92
CA PHE A 18 2.54 -3.63 -7.35
C PHE A 18 2.47 -2.36 -8.20
N ASP A 19 3.62 -1.92 -8.74
CA ASP A 19 3.72 -0.75 -9.63
C ASP A 19 2.89 -0.97 -10.91
N VAL A 20 3.18 -2.06 -11.63
CA VAL A 20 2.55 -2.34 -12.92
C VAL A 20 1.05 -2.59 -12.76
N SER A 21 0.63 -3.34 -11.74
CA SER A 21 -0.80 -3.55 -11.49
C SER A 21 -1.52 -2.28 -11.04
N THR A 22 -0.84 -1.36 -10.32
CA THR A 22 -1.39 -0.02 -10.03
C THR A 22 -1.68 0.73 -11.33
N VAL A 23 -0.66 0.88 -12.18
CA VAL A 23 -0.78 1.67 -13.43
C VAL A 23 -1.84 1.08 -14.36
N SER A 24 -1.81 -0.24 -14.54
CA SER A 24 -2.73 -0.94 -15.45
C SER A 24 -4.17 -0.86 -14.94
N SER A 25 -4.39 -1.03 -13.64
CA SER A 25 -5.74 -0.94 -13.06
C SER A 25 -6.31 0.48 -13.14
N MET A 26 -5.47 1.51 -12.97
CA MET A 26 -5.91 2.90 -13.08
C MET A 26 -6.25 3.27 -14.51
N ALA A 27 -5.53 2.73 -15.50
CA ALA A 27 -5.86 2.92 -16.91
C ALA A 27 -7.25 2.37 -17.27
N GLU A 28 -7.65 1.21 -16.74
CA GLU A 28 -9.00 0.64 -16.94
C GLU A 28 -10.12 1.50 -16.32
N LEU A 29 -9.77 2.30 -15.30
CA LEU A 29 -10.65 3.28 -14.66
C LEU A 29 -10.62 4.66 -15.36
N ASP A 30 -10.01 4.77 -16.53
CA ASP A 30 -9.84 6.02 -17.30
C ASP A 30 -9.04 7.11 -16.53
N VAL A 31 -8.17 6.68 -15.61
CA VAL A 31 -7.25 7.54 -14.85
C VAL A 31 -5.81 7.31 -15.32
N GLU A 32 -5.27 8.29 -16.03
CA GLU A 32 -3.87 8.31 -16.42
C GLU A 32 -3.02 8.67 -15.19
N VAL A 33 -2.18 7.73 -14.76
CA VAL A 33 -1.21 7.97 -13.68
C VAL A 33 0.12 8.42 -14.26
N GLU A 34 0.55 9.62 -13.87
CA GLU A 34 1.82 10.22 -14.31
C GLU A 34 2.83 10.15 -13.17
N GLU A 35 3.87 9.36 -13.34
CA GLU A 35 4.97 9.34 -12.38
C GLU A 35 5.71 10.68 -12.35
N LEU A 36 6.06 11.14 -11.15
CA LEU A 36 6.94 12.30 -10.97
C LEU A 36 8.26 12.09 -11.73
N ALA A 37 8.64 13.06 -12.57
CA ALA A 37 9.88 12.98 -13.37
C ALA A 37 11.15 12.83 -12.51
N ARG A 38 11.10 13.32 -11.27
CA ARG A 38 12.17 13.18 -10.28
C ARG A 38 11.56 13.00 -8.90
N TRP A 39 12.06 12.04 -8.15
CA TRP A 39 11.69 11.81 -6.75
C TRP A 39 12.80 11.03 -6.02
N ASN A 40 12.74 11.00 -4.70
CA ASN A 40 13.64 10.23 -3.83
C ASN A 40 12.84 9.34 -2.86
N CYS A 41 13.51 8.41 -2.18
CA CYS A 41 12.86 7.62 -1.12
C CYS A 41 12.17 8.54 -0.10
N CYS A 42 10.98 8.15 0.36
CA CYS A 42 10.18 8.92 1.31
C CYS A 42 10.82 9.07 2.70
N GLY A 43 11.92 8.35 2.98
CA GLY A 43 12.60 8.30 4.27
C GLY A 43 12.22 7.09 5.12
N THR A 44 11.12 6.40 4.79
CA THR A 44 10.57 5.18 5.44
C THR A 44 10.16 5.35 6.90
N VAL A 45 10.99 5.96 7.74
CA VAL A 45 10.75 6.17 9.16
C VAL A 45 10.37 7.63 9.41
N HIS A 46 9.17 7.86 9.93
CA HIS A 46 8.79 9.17 10.43
C HIS A 46 9.29 9.34 11.87
N ALA A 47 10.22 10.26 12.10
CA ALA A 47 10.76 10.54 13.43
C ALA A 47 9.64 10.98 14.40
N LEU A 48 9.62 10.36 15.58
CA LEU A 48 8.67 10.73 16.65
C LEU A 48 9.15 11.95 17.45
N ALA A 49 10.45 12.24 17.41
CA ALA A 49 11.03 13.43 18.00
C ALA A 49 10.56 14.68 17.22
N SER A 50 9.97 15.64 17.93
CA SER A 50 9.46 16.87 17.31
C SER A 50 10.60 17.71 16.74
N ASP A 51 11.74 17.78 17.40
CA ASP A 51 12.93 18.54 16.99
C ASP A 51 13.73 17.92 15.84
N ASP A 52 13.45 16.69 15.42
CA ASP A 52 14.18 16.00 14.36
C ASP A 52 13.82 16.46 12.93
N VAL A 53 14.17 17.69 12.58
CA VAL A 53 13.82 18.28 11.27
C VAL A 53 14.38 17.48 10.10
N MET A 54 15.53 16.80 10.29
CA MET A 54 16.25 16.06 9.26
C MET A 54 15.38 14.96 8.61
N HIS A 55 14.62 14.20 9.41
CA HIS A 55 13.75 13.14 8.89
C HIS A 55 12.52 13.65 8.11
N ARG A 56 12.24 14.97 8.12
CA ARG A 56 11.22 15.58 7.25
C ARG A 56 11.76 16.02 5.88
N MET A 57 13.07 16.10 5.70
CA MET A 57 13.62 16.63 4.44
C MET A 57 13.30 15.75 3.25
N ALA A 58 13.55 14.44 3.34
CA ALA A 58 13.28 13.50 2.25
C ALA A 58 11.81 13.50 1.78
N PRO A 59 10.79 13.43 2.66
CA PRO A 59 9.40 13.56 2.22
C PRO A 59 9.09 14.97 1.70
N VAL A 60 9.56 16.05 2.33
CA VAL A 60 9.31 17.42 1.86
C VAL A 60 9.92 17.67 0.47
N THR A 61 11.10 17.12 0.17
CA THR A 61 11.67 17.20 -1.18
C THR A 61 10.74 16.61 -2.22
N ASN A 62 10.09 15.47 -1.95
CA ASN A 62 9.10 14.90 -2.87
C ASN A 62 7.86 15.80 -3.01
N LEU A 63 7.39 16.44 -1.93
CA LEU A 63 6.27 17.38 -1.98
C LEU A 63 6.60 18.62 -2.83
N ILE A 64 7.86 19.08 -2.80
CA ILE A 64 8.35 20.14 -3.70
C ILE A 64 8.25 19.69 -5.17
N ARG A 65 8.60 18.44 -5.49
CA ARG A 65 8.50 17.92 -6.87
C ARG A 65 7.08 17.91 -7.42
N VAL A 66 6.09 17.69 -6.55
CA VAL A 66 4.66 17.79 -6.94
C VAL A 66 4.33 19.23 -7.36
N LYS A 67 4.84 20.23 -6.63
CA LYS A 67 4.66 21.65 -7.00
C LYS A 67 5.38 22.00 -8.29
N GLU A 68 6.59 21.50 -8.51
CA GLU A 68 7.34 21.69 -9.75
C GLU A 68 6.65 21.04 -10.96
N ALA A 69 5.89 19.98 -10.73
CA ALA A 69 4.99 19.37 -11.72
C ALA A 69 3.67 20.16 -11.93
N ASN A 70 3.54 21.34 -11.33
CA ASN A 70 2.32 22.18 -11.33
C ASN A 70 1.08 21.46 -10.81
N ALA A 71 1.25 20.57 -9.82
CA ALA A 71 0.18 19.86 -9.16
C ALA A 71 0.07 20.27 -7.69
N SER A 72 -1.14 20.17 -7.14
CA SER A 72 -1.43 20.39 -5.71
C SER A 72 -1.71 19.09 -4.97
N GLU A 73 -1.79 17.96 -5.67
CA GLU A 73 -2.05 16.64 -5.08
C GLU A 73 -1.27 15.54 -5.82
N PHE A 74 -1.01 14.44 -5.13
CA PHE A 74 -0.48 13.23 -5.74
C PHE A 74 -0.91 11.99 -4.97
N MET A 75 -0.76 10.83 -5.61
CA MET A 75 -1.13 9.53 -5.08
C MET A 75 0.09 8.63 -4.89
N THR A 76 0.06 7.80 -3.85
CA THR A 76 0.95 6.65 -3.72
C THR A 76 0.17 5.40 -3.31
N SER A 77 0.60 4.23 -3.78
CA SER A 77 -0.01 2.94 -3.43
C SER A 77 0.61 2.31 -2.18
N CYS A 78 1.78 2.77 -1.75
CA CYS A 78 2.49 2.20 -0.61
C CYS A 78 2.03 2.84 0.69
N ALA A 79 1.47 2.03 1.60
CA ALA A 79 1.01 2.50 2.92
C ALA A 79 2.10 3.22 3.73
N MET A 80 3.36 2.73 3.67
CA MET A 80 4.50 3.34 4.36
C MET A 80 4.84 4.71 3.76
N CYS A 81 4.88 4.81 2.43
CA CYS A 81 5.13 6.08 1.75
C CYS A 81 4.03 7.10 2.06
N TYR A 82 2.76 6.69 1.94
CA TYR A 82 1.61 7.51 2.29
C TYR A 82 1.72 8.05 3.72
N ASN A 83 1.97 7.17 4.69
CA ASN A 83 2.11 7.54 6.09
C ASN A 83 3.20 8.60 6.29
N THR A 84 4.42 8.33 5.81
CA THR A 84 5.57 9.21 6.03
C THR A 84 5.38 10.57 5.34
N LEU A 85 4.88 10.60 4.10
CA LEU A 85 4.62 11.82 3.34
C LEU A 85 3.49 12.66 3.95
N LYS A 86 2.35 12.03 4.28
CA LYS A 86 1.19 12.71 4.88
C LYS A 86 1.55 13.27 6.26
N ARG A 87 2.26 12.50 7.10
CA ARG A 87 2.70 12.97 8.43
C ARG A 87 3.67 14.13 8.32
N ALA A 88 4.66 14.07 7.43
CA ALA A 88 5.59 15.18 7.22
C ALA A 88 4.85 16.45 6.78
N ASN A 89 3.86 16.32 5.89
CA ASN A 89 3.05 17.46 5.45
C ASN A 89 2.21 18.07 6.59
N ILE A 90 1.53 17.24 7.39
CA ILE A 90 0.75 17.71 8.56
C ILE A 90 1.66 18.42 9.57
N ASP A 91 2.85 17.88 9.77
CA ASP A 91 3.80 18.38 10.75
C ASP A 91 4.34 19.77 10.36
N VAL A 92 4.77 19.96 9.12
CA VAL A 92 5.24 21.27 8.64
C VAL A 92 4.11 22.31 8.53
N LYS A 93 2.86 21.88 8.28
CA LYS A 93 1.67 22.75 8.38
C LYS A 93 1.46 23.30 9.79
N LYS A 94 1.80 22.53 10.82
CA LYS A 94 1.60 22.89 12.24
C LYS A 94 2.78 23.67 12.82
N ARG A 95 3.95 23.63 12.18
CA ARG A 95 5.23 24.11 12.74
C ARG A 95 5.99 24.94 11.73
N ALA A 96 5.72 26.25 11.75
CA ALA A 96 6.30 27.22 10.82
C ALA A 96 7.83 27.32 10.96
N ASP A 97 8.36 27.19 12.19
CA ASP A 97 9.79 27.15 12.51
C ASP A 97 10.50 25.95 11.86
N ALA A 98 9.88 24.77 11.95
CA ALA A 98 10.39 23.56 11.31
C ALA A 98 10.35 23.70 9.78
N LEU A 99 9.26 24.23 9.21
CA LEU A 99 9.14 24.46 7.78
C LEU A 99 10.19 25.46 7.26
N GLU A 100 10.41 26.56 7.98
CA GLU A 100 11.45 27.54 7.64
C GLU A 100 12.84 26.88 7.65
N THR A 101 13.15 26.13 8.70
CA THR A 101 14.42 25.41 8.83
C THR A 101 14.63 24.42 7.67
N ILE A 102 13.60 23.65 7.29
CA ILE A 102 13.65 22.73 6.15
C ILE A 102 13.93 23.50 4.85
N ASN A 103 13.22 24.60 4.61
CA ASN A 103 13.40 25.43 3.42
C ASN A 103 14.80 26.07 3.35
N GLN A 104 15.44 26.33 4.50
CA GLN A 104 16.83 26.78 4.59
C GLN A 104 17.82 25.65 4.28
N PHE A 105 17.59 24.43 4.79
CA PHE A 105 18.42 23.27 4.43
C PHE A 105 18.29 22.89 2.95
N LEU A 106 17.10 23.07 2.37
CA LEU A 106 16.81 22.88 0.95
C LEU A 106 17.06 24.17 0.15
N TYR A 107 18.17 24.87 0.41
CA TYR A 107 18.50 26.14 -0.27
C TYR A 107 18.77 25.99 -1.78
N LEU A 108 19.15 24.79 -2.24
CA LEU A 108 19.33 24.48 -3.66
C LEU A 108 18.00 24.27 -4.41
N GLU A 109 16.89 24.13 -3.70
CA GLU A 109 15.57 24.05 -4.32
C GLU A 109 15.05 25.47 -4.58
N GLU A 110 14.73 25.74 -5.85
CA GLU A 110 14.13 27.01 -6.28
C GLU A 110 12.72 27.17 -5.71
N THR A 111 11.95 26.06 -5.68
CA THR A 111 10.60 26.03 -5.15
C THR A 111 10.61 25.81 -3.64
N LYS A 112 10.10 26.78 -2.88
CA LYS A 112 9.89 26.64 -1.42
C LYS A 112 8.60 25.90 -1.10
N TYR A 113 8.66 25.03 -0.11
CA TYR A 113 7.50 24.29 0.34
C TYR A 113 6.66 25.14 1.32
N ALA A 114 5.34 25.05 1.21
CA ALA A 114 4.40 25.81 2.05
C ALA A 114 3.45 24.91 2.85
N GLY A 115 3.63 23.58 2.81
CA GLY A 115 2.66 22.68 3.43
C GLY A 115 1.35 22.68 2.67
N ASP A 116 1.36 22.70 1.34
CA ASP A 116 0.18 22.94 0.51
C ASP A 116 -0.10 21.83 -0.52
N VAL A 117 0.57 20.68 -0.39
CA VAL A 117 0.34 19.51 -1.25
C VAL A 117 -0.53 18.48 -0.52
N ASP A 118 -1.55 17.96 -1.19
CA ASP A 118 -2.38 16.87 -0.70
C ASP A 118 -1.79 15.51 -1.07
N VAL A 119 -1.50 14.71 -0.04
CA VAL A 119 -0.98 13.35 -0.17
C VAL A 119 -2.16 12.39 -0.07
N LEU A 120 -2.40 11.60 -1.11
CA LEU A 120 -3.48 10.61 -1.16
C LEU A 120 -2.91 9.19 -1.20
N HIS A 121 -3.58 8.28 -0.50
CA HIS A 121 -3.38 6.86 -0.73
C HIS A 121 -4.24 6.39 -1.91
N LEU A 122 -3.80 5.37 -2.68
CA LEU A 122 -4.61 4.84 -3.78
C LEU A 122 -6.01 4.39 -3.34
N LEU A 123 -6.13 3.66 -2.22
CA LEU A 123 -7.44 3.26 -1.67
C LEU A 123 -8.34 4.44 -1.29
N GLU A 124 -7.77 5.53 -0.76
CA GLU A 124 -8.48 6.77 -0.46
C GLU A 124 -9.01 7.41 -1.75
N TYR A 125 -8.17 7.47 -2.78
CA TYR A 125 -8.53 7.97 -4.10
C TYR A 125 -9.66 7.16 -4.76
N LEU A 126 -9.55 5.83 -4.72
CA LEU A 126 -10.56 4.93 -5.28
C LEU A 126 -11.91 5.10 -4.59
N ARG A 127 -11.92 5.29 -3.26
CA ARG A 127 -13.16 5.54 -2.51
C ARG A 127 -13.74 6.93 -2.80
N ASP A 128 -12.92 7.97 -2.72
CA ASP A 128 -13.41 9.36 -2.63
C ASP A 128 -13.48 10.10 -3.97
N ARG A 129 -12.76 9.63 -4.99
CA ARG A 129 -12.70 10.28 -6.31
C ARG A 129 -13.28 9.42 -7.43
N VAL A 130 -13.00 8.11 -7.41
CA VAL A 130 -13.58 7.18 -8.39
C VAL A 130 -14.97 6.72 -7.92
N GLY A 131 -15.06 6.24 -6.68
CA GLY A 131 -16.25 5.58 -6.12
C GLY A 131 -16.34 4.11 -6.53
N PHE A 132 -16.73 3.26 -5.59
CA PHE A 132 -16.78 1.81 -5.82
C PHE A 132 -17.87 1.37 -6.79
N ASP A 133 -18.95 2.15 -6.95
CA ASP A 133 -19.99 1.86 -7.95
C ASP A 133 -19.43 1.95 -9.38
N LYS A 134 -18.71 3.04 -9.70
CA LYS A 134 -18.05 3.20 -11.01
C LYS A 134 -16.94 2.19 -11.24
N LEU A 135 -16.25 1.81 -10.17
CA LEU A 135 -15.24 0.76 -10.23
C LEU A 135 -15.87 -0.59 -10.60
N ALA A 136 -17.01 -0.92 -10.00
CA ALA A 136 -17.74 -2.15 -10.29
C ALA A 136 -18.22 -2.22 -11.75
N GLU A 137 -18.59 -1.08 -12.36
CA GLU A 137 -18.96 -1.01 -13.79
C GLU A 137 -17.82 -1.42 -14.75
N LYS A 138 -16.56 -1.33 -14.31
CA LYS A 138 -15.38 -1.70 -15.10
C LYS A 138 -14.97 -3.17 -14.94
N VAL A 139 -15.61 -3.91 -14.03
CA VAL A 139 -15.30 -5.32 -13.79
C VAL A 139 -15.73 -6.16 -14.98
N LYS A 140 -14.75 -6.86 -15.60
CA LYS A 140 -14.97 -7.78 -16.72
C LYS A 140 -14.99 -9.23 -16.26
N LYS A 141 -14.23 -9.56 -15.21
CA LYS A 141 -14.08 -10.88 -14.62
C LYS A 141 -14.34 -10.79 -13.10
N PRO A 142 -15.60 -10.88 -12.66
CA PRO A 142 -15.92 -10.81 -11.23
C PRO A 142 -15.15 -11.88 -10.43
N LEU A 143 -14.65 -11.51 -9.25
CA LEU A 143 -13.89 -12.41 -8.38
C LEU A 143 -14.81 -13.37 -7.58
N THR A 144 -15.88 -13.84 -8.22
CA THR A 144 -16.95 -14.62 -7.57
C THR A 144 -16.39 -15.90 -6.98
N GLY A 145 -16.72 -16.15 -5.71
CA GLY A 145 -16.27 -17.32 -4.96
C GLY A 145 -14.88 -17.17 -4.33
N LEU A 146 -14.13 -16.11 -4.64
CA LEU A 146 -12.84 -15.83 -4.00
C LEU A 146 -13.05 -15.19 -2.62
N ARG A 147 -12.51 -15.83 -1.59
CA ARG A 147 -12.54 -15.39 -0.20
C ARG A 147 -11.25 -14.67 0.15
N VAL A 148 -11.32 -13.40 0.53
CA VAL A 148 -10.14 -12.53 0.66
C VAL A 148 -10.01 -11.97 2.06
N ALA A 149 -8.88 -12.19 2.72
CA ALA A 149 -8.53 -11.51 3.96
C ALA A 149 -7.84 -10.16 3.66
N CYS A 150 -8.44 -9.06 4.11
CA CYS A 150 -7.95 -7.71 3.84
C CYS A 150 -6.97 -7.24 4.92
N TYR A 151 -5.66 -7.24 4.65
CA TYR A 151 -4.63 -6.85 5.61
C TYR A 151 -4.16 -5.40 5.39
N TYR A 152 -4.59 -4.50 6.26
CA TYR A 152 -4.25 -3.07 6.24
C TYR A 152 -2.84 -2.81 6.75
N GLY A 153 -2.38 -3.64 7.66
CA GLY A 153 -1.20 -3.38 8.46
C GLY A 153 -1.38 -2.15 9.36
N CYS A 154 -0.29 -1.72 9.97
CA CYS A 154 -0.36 -0.70 11.02
C CYS A 154 -0.42 0.74 10.50
N LEU A 155 0.21 1.06 9.36
CA LEU A 155 0.46 2.45 8.97
C LEU A 155 -0.55 3.06 8.01
N LEU A 156 -1.44 2.24 7.45
CA LEU A 156 -2.47 2.75 6.54
C LEU A 156 -3.54 3.54 7.30
N VAL A 157 -3.82 3.14 8.55
CA VAL A 157 -4.91 3.68 9.38
C VAL A 157 -4.43 4.22 10.73
N ARG A 158 -3.11 4.30 10.96
CA ARG A 158 -2.53 4.91 12.17
C ARG A 158 -1.29 5.74 11.82
N PRO A 159 -1.05 6.87 12.52
CA PRO A 159 -1.89 7.42 13.59
C PRO A 159 -3.16 8.09 13.05
N LYS A 160 -4.11 8.45 13.94
CA LYS A 160 -5.45 8.92 13.57
C LYS A 160 -5.43 10.14 12.65
N GLU A 161 -4.41 10.98 12.76
CA GLU A 161 -4.28 12.22 11.97
C GLU A 161 -4.01 11.96 10.48
N VAL A 162 -3.50 10.78 10.11
CA VAL A 162 -3.27 10.39 8.72
C VAL A 162 -4.18 9.27 8.23
N ALA A 163 -4.94 8.66 9.14
CA ALA A 163 -5.88 7.62 8.79
C ALA A 163 -6.97 8.20 7.86
N PHE A 164 -7.19 7.57 6.71
CA PHE A 164 -8.33 7.88 5.85
C PHE A 164 -9.53 6.97 6.12
N ASP A 165 -9.38 5.97 6.99
CA ASP A 165 -10.42 5.01 7.40
C ASP A 165 -10.31 4.79 8.93
N ASP A 166 -11.21 4.01 9.53
CA ASP A 166 -11.20 3.72 10.96
C ASP A 166 -9.90 3.02 11.40
N ALA A 167 -9.32 3.47 12.51
CA ALA A 167 -8.01 2.99 12.97
C ALA A 167 -8.03 1.55 13.52
N GLU A 168 -9.19 1.08 13.97
CA GLU A 168 -9.37 -0.22 14.61
C GLU A 168 -10.12 -1.20 13.71
N ASN A 169 -11.16 -0.71 13.00
CA ASN A 169 -11.99 -1.52 12.12
C ASN A 169 -12.21 -0.85 10.74
N PRO A 170 -11.16 -0.68 9.93
CA PRO A 170 -11.29 -0.11 8.59
C PRO A 170 -12.01 -1.07 7.64
N VAL A 171 -12.66 -0.55 6.59
CA VAL A 171 -13.52 -1.34 5.68
C VAL A 171 -13.30 -1.04 4.20
N VAL A 172 -12.45 -0.07 3.84
CA VAL A 172 -12.23 0.34 2.44
C VAL A 172 -11.75 -0.79 1.52
N MET A 173 -10.89 -1.71 1.97
CA MET A 173 -10.46 -2.86 1.19
C MET A 173 -11.56 -3.91 1.10
N GLU A 174 -12.30 -4.17 2.17
CA GLU A 174 -13.46 -5.07 2.12
C GLU A 174 -14.51 -4.58 1.12
N ASN A 175 -14.77 -3.26 1.11
CA ASN A 175 -15.66 -2.62 0.14
C ASN A 175 -15.12 -2.74 -1.30
N LEU A 176 -13.81 -2.54 -1.49
CA LEU A 176 -13.16 -2.75 -2.79
C LEU A 176 -13.31 -4.21 -3.26
N ILE A 177 -13.01 -5.20 -2.41
CA ILE A 177 -13.14 -6.61 -2.75
C ILE A 177 -14.59 -6.95 -3.13
N SER A 178 -15.55 -6.42 -2.38
CA SER A 178 -16.98 -6.61 -2.67
C SER A 178 -17.36 -6.01 -4.03
N ALA A 179 -16.86 -4.80 -4.34
CA ALA A 179 -17.07 -4.14 -5.64
C ALA A 179 -16.45 -4.90 -6.81
N LEU A 180 -15.35 -5.62 -6.59
CA LEU A 180 -14.73 -6.53 -7.57
C LEU A 180 -15.46 -7.87 -7.70
N GLY A 181 -16.52 -8.11 -6.92
CA GLY A 181 -17.30 -9.34 -6.91
C GLY A 181 -16.72 -10.47 -6.04
N GLY A 182 -15.71 -10.17 -5.23
CA GLY A 182 -15.12 -11.09 -4.25
C GLY A 182 -15.84 -11.06 -2.91
N THR A 183 -15.47 -11.98 -2.01
CA THR A 183 -16.02 -12.07 -0.66
C THR A 183 -14.93 -11.72 0.37
N PRO A 184 -14.94 -10.52 0.98
CA PRO A 184 -14.06 -10.25 2.10
C PRO A 184 -14.43 -11.14 3.30
N VAL A 185 -13.44 -11.76 3.93
CA VAL A 185 -13.67 -12.54 5.16
C VAL A 185 -13.40 -11.67 6.40
N PRO A 186 -14.08 -11.93 7.53
CA PRO A 186 -13.68 -11.33 8.80
C PRO A 186 -12.21 -11.60 9.07
N PHE A 187 -11.44 -10.58 9.45
CA PHE A 187 -10.02 -10.76 9.69
C PHE A 187 -9.55 -9.98 10.93
N PRO A 188 -9.49 -10.63 12.11
CA PRO A 188 -9.14 -9.96 13.36
C PRO A 188 -7.75 -9.32 13.37
N GLN A 189 -6.80 -9.89 12.63
CA GLN A 189 -5.41 -9.41 12.57
C GLN A 189 -5.20 -8.31 11.51
N LYS A 190 -6.27 -7.74 10.93
CA LYS A 190 -6.15 -6.86 9.75
C LYS A 190 -5.33 -5.57 9.95
N THR A 191 -5.27 -5.02 11.16
CA THR A 191 -4.48 -3.80 11.49
C THR A 191 -3.22 -4.08 12.31
N GLU A 192 -2.90 -5.36 12.54
CA GLU A 192 -1.75 -5.76 13.36
C GLU A 192 -0.43 -5.50 12.64
N CYS A 193 0.65 -5.28 13.39
CA CYS A 193 1.97 -5.04 12.81
C CYS A 193 2.59 -6.34 12.27
N CYS A 194 3.07 -6.34 11.02
CA CYS A 194 3.81 -7.46 10.41
C CYS A 194 5.26 -7.59 10.88
N GLY A 195 5.76 -6.66 11.70
CA GLY A 195 7.14 -6.69 12.20
C GLY A 195 8.21 -6.25 11.20
N ALA A 196 7.87 -5.52 10.12
CA ALA A 196 8.80 -5.11 9.05
C ALA A 196 10.18 -4.60 9.53
N HIS A 197 10.22 -3.77 10.58
CA HIS A 197 11.46 -3.21 11.11
C HIS A 197 12.40 -4.24 11.76
N HIS A 198 11.91 -5.45 12.06
CA HIS A 198 12.70 -6.55 12.63
C HIS A 198 13.22 -7.53 11.58
N THR A 199 12.82 -7.42 10.31
CA THR A 199 13.05 -8.46 9.29
C THR A 199 14.53 -8.81 9.06
N VAL A 200 15.44 -7.87 9.31
CA VAL A 200 16.89 -8.08 9.20
C VAL A 200 17.51 -8.53 10.52
N GLY A 201 17.18 -7.86 11.63
CA GLY A 201 17.86 -8.05 12.91
C GLY A 201 17.28 -9.15 13.79
N ASN A 202 15.98 -9.42 13.69
CA ASN A 202 15.24 -10.37 14.54
C ASN A 202 14.15 -11.08 13.69
N PRO A 203 14.54 -11.84 12.65
CA PRO A 203 13.60 -12.48 11.71
C PRO A 203 12.63 -13.45 12.38
N GLU A 204 13.00 -14.05 13.51
CA GLU A 204 12.16 -14.94 14.32
C GLU A 204 10.90 -14.23 14.84
N ILE A 205 11.01 -12.96 15.25
CA ILE A 205 9.85 -12.15 15.63
C ILE A 205 8.90 -12.02 14.44
N VAL A 206 9.44 -11.84 13.24
CA VAL A 206 8.62 -11.71 12.02
C VAL A 206 7.93 -13.03 11.66
N ALA A 207 8.63 -14.16 11.82
CA ALA A 207 8.06 -15.47 11.60
C ALA A 207 6.89 -15.76 12.56
N GLU A 208 7.03 -15.45 13.85
CA GLU A 208 5.94 -15.57 14.84
C GLU A 208 4.74 -14.66 14.51
N ARG A 209 5.00 -13.44 14.02
CA ARG A 209 3.92 -12.53 13.59
C ARG A 209 3.24 -13.05 12.33
N THR A 210 4.00 -13.64 11.40
CA THR A 210 3.47 -14.23 10.16
C THR A 210 2.59 -15.43 10.47
N ASP A 211 3.03 -16.33 11.36
CA ASP A 211 2.23 -17.47 11.85
C ASP A 211 0.87 -17.00 12.38
N LYS A 212 0.86 -16.01 13.29
CA LYS A 212 -0.38 -15.47 13.88
C LYS A 212 -1.30 -14.79 12.85
N ILE A 213 -0.73 -13.94 11.99
CA ILE A 213 -1.51 -13.15 11.02
C ILE A 213 -2.08 -14.07 9.93
N MET A 214 -1.25 -14.90 9.31
CA MET A 214 -1.67 -15.77 8.21
C MET A 214 -2.51 -16.95 8.72
N GLY A 215 -2.20 -17.49 9.91
CA GLY A 215 -3.02 -18.50 10.58
C GLY A 215 -4.44 -17.99 10.85
N SER A 216 -4.59 -16.75 11.32
CA SER A 216 -5.91 -16.15 11.51
C SER A 216 -6.68 -15.98 10.19
N ALA A 217 -6.02 -15.68 9.07
CA ALA A 217 -6.67 -15.65 7.76
C ALA A 217 -7.11 -17.05 7.31
N HIS A 218 -6.29 -18.07 7.58
CA HIS A 218 -6.59 -19.47 7.28
C HIS A 218 -7.79 -19.99 8.09
N GLU A 219 -7.86 -19.68 9.39
CA GLU A 219 -9.00 -20.03 10.27
C GLU A 219 -10.32 -19.44 9.77
N GLN A 220 -10.27 -18.31 9.07
CA GLN A 220 -11.43 -17.64 8.46
C GLN A 220 -11.71 -18.16 7.04
N ALA A 221 -11.02 -19.24 6.63
CA ALA A 221 -11.09 -19.87 5.33
C ALA A 221 -10.85 -18.87 4.18
N ALA A 222 -9.88 -17.96 4.34
CA ALA A 222 -9.43 -17.12 3.23
C ALA A 222 -8.72 -17.97 2.17
N ASP A 223 -8.95 -17.66 0.90
CA ASP A 223 -8.19 -18.23 -0.22
C ASP A 223 -6.85 -17.52 -0.41
N LEU A 224 -6.80 -16.23 -0.06
CA LEU A 224 -5.62 -15.38 -0.12
C LEU A 224 -5.73 -14.17 0.80
N VAL A 225 -4.60 -13.51 1.02
CA VAL A 225 -4.50 -12.24 1.75
C VAL A 225 -4.17 -11.11 0.77
N VAL A 226 -4.82 -9.95 0.91
CA VAL A 226 -4.44 -8.73 0.17
C VAL A 226 -3.79 -7.70 1.06
N VAL A 227 -2.78 -7.01 0.51
CA VAL A 227 -2.00 -5.99 1.21
C VAL A 227 -1.83 -4.72 0.39
N SER A 228 -1.49 -3.63 1.07
CA SER A 228 -1.17 -2.31 0.46
C SER A 228 0.25 -1.82 0.78
N CYS A 229 1.07 -2.66 1.40
CA CYS A 229 2.41 -2.30 1.85
C CYS A 229 3.41 -3.36 1.36
N PRO A 230 4.41 -2.98 0.54
CA PRO A 230 5.44 -3.90 0.08
C PRO A 230 6.23 -4.60 1.18
N LEU A 231 6.44 -3.92 2.32
CA LEU A 231 7.13 -4.52 3.45
C LEU A 231 6.26 -5.56 4.17
N CYS A 232 4.95 -5.32 4.22
CA CYS A 232 4.00 -6.31 4.71
C CYS A 232 3.94 -7.50 3.75
N ALA A 233 3.89 -7.26 2.43
CA ALA A 233 3.92 -8.30 1.42
C ALA A 233 5.17 -9.19 1.59
N PHE A 234 6.36 -8.60 1.63
CA PHE A 234 7.61 -9.34 1.81
C PHE A 234 7.58 -10.23 3.06
N ASN A 235 7.20 -9.67 4.21
CA ASN A 235 7.15 -10.44 5.45
C ASN A 235 6.11 -11.55 5.40
N LEU A 236 4.87 -11.22 5.04
CA LEU A 236 3.75 -12.17 5.09
C LEU A 236 3.80 -13.22 3.97
N ASP A 237 4.55 -12.98 2.90
CA ASP A 237 4.75 -13.93 1.81
C ASP A 237 6.01 -14.79 2.06
N PHE A 238 7.18 -14.16 2.20
CA PHE A 238 8.47 -14.85 2.29
C PHE A 238 8.68 -15.57 3.63
N ARG A 239 8.14 -15.05 4.73
CA ARG A 239 8.34 -15.64 6.07
C ARG A 239 7.36 -16.76 6.40
N GLN A 240 6.51 -17.17 5.45
CA GLN A 240 5.63 -18.33 5.64
C GLN A 240 6.42 -19.63 5.82
N ASP A 241 7.54 -19.79 5.13
CA ASP A 241 8.42 -20.95 5.32
C ASP A 241 9.03 -20.99 6.73
N ASP A 242 9.39 -19.82 7.27
CA ASP A 242 9.91 -19.70 8.63
C ASP A 242 8.78 -19.95 9.66
N ALA A 243 7.59 -19.40 9.42
CA ALA A 243 6.40 -19.64 10.24
C ALA A 243 6.08 -21.14 10.30
N ARG A 244 6.15 -21.85 9.17
CA ARG A 244 5.93 -23.29 9.09
C ARG A 244 6.97 -24.13 9.82
N ARG A 245 8.22 -23.66 9.92
CA ARG A 245 9.24 -24.31 10.75
C ARG A 245 8.95 -24.15 12.24
N LEU A 246 8.35 -23.04 12.65
CA LEU A 246 7.94 -22.79 14.04
C LEU A 246 6.66 -23.54 14.40
N ASN A 247 5.71 -23.61 13.47
CA ASN A 247 4.42 -24.26 13.63
C ASN A 247 4.16 -25.25 12.48
N PRO A 248 4.35 -26.56 12.69
CA PRO A 248 4.16 -27.57 11.65
C PRO A 248 2.75 -27.64 11.03
N ASP A 249 1.73 -27.16 11.75
CA ASP A 249 0.34 -27.10 11.30
C ASP A 249 0.04 -25.83 10.47
N PHE A 250 1.04 -24.98 10.22
CA PHE A 250 0.89 -23.79 9.39
C PHE A 250 0.62 -24.14 7.92
N HIS A 251 -0.40 -23.48 7.35
CA HIS A 251 -0.77 -23.62 5.96
C HIS A 251 -0.41 -22.36 5.17
N HIS A 252 0.26 -22.55 4.03
CA HIS A 252 0.60 -21.43 3.16
C HIS A 252 -0.66 -20.82 2.53
N LEU A 253 -0.67 -19.49 2.43
CA LEU A 253 -1.70 -18.72 1.75
C LEU A 253 -1.03 -17.65 0.90
N PRO A 254 -1.40 -17.47 -0.38
CA PRO A 254 -0.79 -16.46 -1.21
C PRO A 254 -1.14 -15.05 -0.74
N VAL A 255 -0.17 -14.14 -0.88
CA VAL A 255 -0.30 -12.72 -0.52
C VAL A 255 -0.21 -11.87 -1.77
N LEU A 256 -1.26 -11.12 -2.10
CA LEU A 256 -1.31 -10.28 -3.28
C LEU A 256 -1.43 -8.80 -2.92
N TYR A 257 -0.99 -7.93 -3.81
CA TYR A 257 -1.37 -6.52 -3.73
C TYR A 257 -2.83 -6.34 -4.16
N PHE A 258 -3.58 -5.47 -3.49
CA PHE A 258 -4.98 -5.24 -3.84
C PHE A 258 -5.19 -4.80 -5.31
N THR A 259 -4.20 -4.11 -5.89
CA THR A 259 -4.22 -3.69 -7.31
C THR A 259 -4.05 -4.85 -8.27
N GLN A 260 -3.44 -5.97 -7.86
CA GLN A 260 -3.40 -7.18 -8.71
C GLN A 260 -4.79 -7.80 -8.81
N LEU A 261 -5.59 -7.77 -7.75
CA LEU A 261 -6.99 -8.20 -7.82
C LEU A 261 -7.85 -7.26 -8.67
N MET A 262 -7.59 -5.95 -8.63
CA MET A 262 -8.21 -4.99 -9.54
C MET A 262 -7.87 -5.33 -11.00
N ALA A 263 -6.57 -5.47 -11.31
CA ALA A 263 -6.11 -5.83 -12.65
C ALA A 263 -6.71 -7.15 -13.14
N LEU A 264 -6.78 -8.16 -12.28
CA LEU A 264 -7.40 -9.45 -12.60
C LEU A 264 -8.89 -9.29 -12.93
N ALA A 265 -9.62 -8.54 -12.11
CA ALA A 265 -11.04 -8.31 -12.28
C ALA A 265 -11.37 -7.44 -13.52
N PHE A 266 -10.48 -6.53 -13.90
CA PHE A 266 -10.60 -5.75 -15.14
C PHE A 266 -10.13 -6.51 -16.38
N GLY A 267 -9.59 -7.72 -16.20
CA GLY A 267 -9.14 -8.57 -17.29
C GLY A 267 -7.81 -8.14 -17.92
N CYS A 268 -6.94 -7.48 -17.15
CA CYS A 268 -5.57 -7.20 -17.59
C CYS A 268 -4.77 -8.50 -17.83
N ASP A 269 -3.67 -8.38 -18.57
CA ASP A 269 -2.83 -9.50 -18.96
C ASP A 269 -1.81 -9.91 -17.88
N ASP A 270 -1.11 -11.02 -18.12
CA ASP A 270 -0.09 -11.56 -17.20
C ASP A 270 1.07 -10.58 -16.97
N ALA A 271 1.39 -9.76 -17.98
CA ALA A 271 2.40 -8.72 -17.89
C ALA A 271 2.01 -7.63 -16.87
N SER A 272 0.70 -7.39 -16.71
CA SER A 272 0.15 -6.49 -15.70
C SER A 272 0.05 -7.12 -14.32
N LEU A 273 -0.28 -8.42 -14.26
CA LEU A 273 -0.49 -9.15 -13.01
C LEU A 273 0.82 -9.50 -12.31
N ARG A 274 1.83 -9.98 -13.06
CA ARG A 274 3.15 -10.36 -12.56
C ARG A 274 3.11 -11.28 -11.33
N PHE A 275 2.30 -12.33 -11.40
CA PHE A 275 2.25 -13.35 -10.36
C PHE A 275 3.55 -14.14 -10.21
N ASP A 276 4.40 -14.13 -11.23
CA ASP A 276 5.76 -14.70 -11.24
C ASP A 276 6.70 -14.09 -10.19
N LEU A 277 6.35 -12.93 -9.63
CA LEU A 277 7.16 -12.23 -8.62
C LEU A 277 6.79 -12.57 -7.17
N HIS A 278 5.79 -13.42 -6.95
CA HIS A 278 5.40 -13.85 -5.60
C HIS A 278 6.23 -15.05 -5.13
N HIS A 279 6.48 -15.13 -3.82
CA HIS A 279 7.16 -16.28 -3.22
C HIS A 279 6.21 -17.48 -3.12
N ILE A 280 5.00 -17.26 -2.63
CA ILE A 280 3.93 -18.25 -2.68
C ILE A 280 3.10 -18.03 -3.95
N ASP A 281 3.15 -19.00 -4.86
CA ASP A 281 2.42 -18.94 -6.13
C ASP A 281 0.89 -18.79 -5.90
N PRO A 282 0.26 -17.71 -6.38
CA PRO A 282 -1.18 -17.50 -6.21
C PRO A 282 -2.03 -18.30 -7.21
N LEU A 283 -1.45 -18.81 -8.31
CA LEU A 283 -2.21 -19.45 -9.38
C LEU A 283 -3.02 -20.67 -8.92
N PRO A 284 -2.51 -21.58 -8.07
CA PRO A 284 -3.30 -22.71 -7.57
C PRO A 284 -4.56 -22.28 -6.82
N ALA A 285 -4.46 -21.23 -5.98
CA ALA A 285 -5.60 -20.70 -5.23
C ALA A 285 -6.63 -20.03 -6.15
N LEU A 286 -6.16 -19.26 -7.14
CA LEU A 286 -7.01 -18.60 -8.12
C LEU A 286 -7.70 -19.61 -9.07
N ALA A 287 -6.97 -20.62 -9.56
CA ALA A 287 -7.49 -21.67 -10.43
C ALA A 287 -8.57 -22.51 -9.74
N ALA A 288 -8.41 -22.79 -8.44
CA ALA A 288 -9.43 -23.48 -7.64
C ALA A 288 -10.77 -22.71 -7.55
N ARG A 289 -10.75 -21.41 -7.85
CA ARG A 289 -11.93 -20.53 -7.94
C ARG A 289 -12.33 -20.18 -9.38
N GLY A 290 -11.66 -20.74 -10.39
CA GLY A 290 -11.93 -20.47 -11.80
C GLY A 290 -11.46 -19.08 -12.26
N LEU A 291 -10.46 -18.50 -11.59
CA LEU A 291 -9.93 -17.16 -11.86
C LEU A 291 -8.56 -17.15 -12.54
N ALA A 292 -7.97 -18.33 -12.78
CA ALA A 292 -6.72 -18.53 -13.52
C ALA A 292 -6.87 -19.69 -14.50
#